data_AF-A0A915ICP0-F1
#
_entry.id   AF-A0A915ICP0-F1
#
_cell.length_a   1.000
_cell.length_b   1.000
_cell.length_c   1.000
_cell.angle_alpha   90.00
_cell.angle_beta   90.00
_cell.angle_gamma   90.00
#
_symmetry.space_group_name_H-M   'P 1'
#
loop_
_entity.id
_entity.type
_entity.pdbx_description
1 polymer ?
#
loop_
_entity_poly.entity_id
_entity_poly.type
_entity_poly.pdbx_seq_one_letter_code
_entity_poly.pdbx_strand_id
1 'polypeptide(L)'
;MSYVVSFIIAPFIYDILCKKVKEVDAFVVSFDEAFNRISQQSQMDVHVQFWDENTNRVDDLTPDPKDPQMLLIGSCGLHLLHGAFQFAHKKVAWRLKSFLSSCYYRFKDSPARRSDFIHLIDCEIFPKKFCSHRWVENVDVVDRVIVLLPYLRKYVQEKNNQGFGALKAMPASASDLRKLTFKTECQTFITTLLQKLIERCPLKYKLVQGFSSLQPSVILNSPSVAEQ
;
A
#
# COMPACT_ATOMS: atom_id res chain seq x y z
N MET A 1 22.17 22.28 5.29
CA MET A 1 21.75 20.87 5.16
C MET A 1 20.26 20.68 4.82
N SER A 2 19.30 21.41 5.43
CA SER A 2 17.85 21.29 5.15
C SER A 2 17.43 21.55 3.68
N TYR A 3 18.04 22.53 3.00
CA TYR A 3 17.77 22.78 1.59
C TYR A 3 18.21 21.61 0.70
N VAL A 4 19.37 21.03 1.00
CA VAL A 4 19.93 19.89 0.27
C VAL A 4 19.07 18.66 0.49
N VAL A 5 18.64 18.35 1.71
CA VAL A 5 17.81 17.17 1.95
C VAL A 5 16.43 17.29 1.27
N SER A 6 15.74 18.43 1.42
CA SER A 6 14.37 18.57 0.94
C SER A 6 14.24 18.92 -0.54
N PHE A 7 15.23 19.60 -1.12
CA PHE A 7 15.18 20.07 -2.52
C PHE A 7 16.22 19.41 -3.42
N ILE A 8 17.16 18.62 -2.86
CA ILE A 8 18.16 17.88 -3.63
C ILE A 8 18.02 16.38 -3.37
N ILE A 9 18.22 15.89 -2.15
CA ILE A 9 18.27 14.45 -1.82
C ILE A 9 16.89 13.79 -1.91
N ALA A 10 15.82 14.38 -1.35
CA ALA A 10 14.49 13.78 -1.42
C ALA A 10 13.93 13.73 -2.86
N PRO A 11 14.05 14.81 -3.68
CA PRO A 11 13.75 14.73 -5.11
C PRO A 11 14.67 13.78 -5.87
N PHE A 12 15.96 13.70 -5.52
CA PHE A 12 16.91 12.79 -6.15
C PHE A 12 16.63 11.32 -5.84
N ILE A 13 16.33 10.97 -4.58
CA ILE A 13 15.90 9.64 -4.17
C ILE A 13 14.57 9.32 -4.84
N TYR A 14 13.62 10.27 -4.88
CA TYR A 14 12.36 10.09 -5.59
C TYR A 14 12.58 9.82 -7.09
N ASP A 15 13.45 10.58 -7.75
CA ASP A 15 13.74 10.41 -9.18
C ASP A 15 14.47 9.09 -9.46
N ILE A 16 15.42 8.68 -8.61
CA ILE A 16 16.07 7.37 -8.69
C ILE A 16 15.04 6.27 -8.53
N LEU A 17 14.20 6.37 -7.51
CA LEU A 17 13.17 5.39 -7.21
C LEU A 17 12.16 5.30 -8.35
N CYS A 18 11.72 6.44 -8.89
CA CYS A 18 10.85 6.50 -10.06
C CYS A 18 11.47 5.84 -11.28
N LYS A 19 12.75 6.11 -11.56
CA LYS A 19 13.47 5.50 -12.68
C LYS A 19 13.55 3.98 -12.48
N LYS A 20 14.02 3.55 -11.30
CA LYS A 20 14.15 2.14 -10.95
C LYS A 20 12.82 1.39 -10.98
N VAL A 21 11.76 1.90 -10.36
CA VAL A 21 10.42 1.29 -10.39
C VAL A 21 9.85 1.19 -11.80
N LYS A 22 10.18 2.13 -12.69
CA LYS A 22 9.77 2.08 -14.11
C LYS A 22 10.59 1.08 -14.92
N GLU A 23 11.86 0.90 -14.60
CA GLU A 23 12.80 0.02 -15.29
C GLU A 23 12.65 -1.46 -14.88
N VAL A 24 12.28 -1.73 -13.62
CA VAL A 24 12.19 -3.10 -13.09
C VAL A 24 10.86 -3.79 -13.40
N ASP A 25 10.94 -5.10 -13.61
CA ASP A 25 9.79 -5.95 -13.85
C ASP A 25 9.00 -6.28 -12.58
N ALA A 26 9.69 -6.39 -11.44
CA ALA A 26 9.10 -6.73 -10.16
C ALA A 26 9.78 -5.98 -9.02
N PHE A 27 8.97 -5.56 -8.05
CA PHE A 27 9.41 -4.84 -6.86
C PHE A 27 8.42 -5.05 -5.72
N VAL A 28 8.90 -4.89 -4.50
CA VAL A 28 8.15 -5.07 -3.26
C VAL A 28 8.30 -3.80 -2.41
N VAL A 29 7.17 -3.25 -1.97
CA VAL A 29 7.14 -2.17 -0.99
C VAL A 29 6.61 -2.71 0.32
N SER A 30 7.37 -2.55 1.39
CA SER A 30 7.04 -2.99 2.73
C SER A 30 6.93 -1.78 3.65
N PHE A 31 5.93 -1.82 4.54
CA PHE A 31 5.77 -0.87 5.65
C PHE A 31 6.06 -1.63 6.93
N ASP A 32 6.98 -1.12 7.74
CA ASP A 32 7.39 -1.78 8.97
C ASP A 32 7.20 -0.88 10.20
N GLU A 33 6.78 -1.50 11.30
CA GLU A 33 6.69 -0.93 12.64
C GLU A 33 7.64 -1.63 13.62
N ALA A 34 8.52 -2.55 13.17
CA ALA A 34 9.37 -3.36 14.04
C ALA A 34 10.22 -2.53 15.01
N PHE A 35 10.66 -1.34 14.59
CA PHE A 35 11.42 -0.41 15.45
C PHE A 35 10.58 0.24 16.56
N ASN A 36 9.24 0.17 16.51
CA ASN A 36 8.35 0.70 17.55
C ASN A 36 8.45 -0.02 18.88
N ARG A 37 8.73 -1.34 18.86
CA ARG A 37 8.88 -2.11 20.10
C ARG A 37 10.08 -1.64 20.92
N ILE A 38 11.09 -1.07 20.26
CA ILE A 38 12.34 -0.60 20.87
C ILE A 38 12.28 0.91 21.13
N SER A 39 11.77 1.71 20.18
CA SER A 39 11.73 3.17 20.30
C SER A 39 10.56 3.69 21.15
N GLN A 40 9.45 2.94 21.23
CA GLN A 40 8.15 3.39 21.77
C GLN A 40 7.60 4.68 21.11
N GLN A 41 8.04 5.02 19.89
CA GLN A 41 7.71 6.29 19.25
C GLN A 41 6.61 6.21 18.16
N SER A 42 5.94 5.07 17.98
CA SER A 42 4.91 4.87 16.93
C SER A 42 5.38 5.29 15.52
N GLN A 43 6.67 5.13 15.26
CA GLN A 43 7.35 5.32 14.01
C GLN A 43 6.96 4.25 12.99
N MET A 44 6.85 4.65 11.73
CA MET A 44 6.61 3.75 10.60
C MET A 44 7.70 3.96 9.57
N ASP A 45 8.27 2.85 9.10
CA ASP A 45 9.36 2.83 8.15
C ASP A 45 8.89 2.28 6.81
N VAL A 46 9.44 2.81 5.70
CA VAL A 46 9.21 2.28 4.36
C VAL A 46 10.47 1.68 3.79
N HIS A 47 10.32 0.46 3.28
CA HIS A 47 11.35 -0.29 2.61
C HIS A 47 10.89 -0.64 1.19
N VAL A 48 11.74 -0.37 0.20
CA VAL A 48 11.47 -0.68 -1.20
C VAL A 48 12.59 -1.57 -1.72
N GLN A 49 12.23 -2.78 -2.11
CA GLN A 49 13.12 -3.77 -2.70
C GLN A 49 12.73 -4.00 -4.15
N PHE A 50 13.70 -4.25 -5.01
CA PHE A 50 13.45 -4.58 -6.41
C PHE A 50 14.41 -5.65 -6.89
N TRP A 51 14.02 -6.38 -7.94
CA TRP A 51 14.93 -7.31 -8.59
C TRP A 51 15.81 -6.56 -9.58
N ASP A 52 17.12 -6.62 -9.40
CA ASP A 52 18.08 -6.10 -10.37
C ASP A 52 18.54 -7.21 -11.31
N GLU A 53 18.20 -7.07 -12.60
CA GLU A 53 18.57 -8.03 -13.64
C GLU A 53 20.08 -8.06 -13.90
N ASN A 54 20.79 -6.95 -13.66
CA ASN A 54 22.23 -6.87 -13.93
C ASN A 54 23.04 -7.65 -12.89
N THR A 55 22.62 -7.60 -11.63
CA THR A 55 23.28 -8.29 -10.51
C THR A 55 22.63 -9.62 -10.16
N ASN A 56 21.45 -9.92 -10.73
CA ASN A 56 20.63 -11.11 -10.49
C ASN A 56 20.36 -11.33 -8.99
N ARG A 57 20.07 -10.22 -8.28
CA ARG A 57 19.83 -10.19 -6.83
C ARG A 57 18.71 -9.21 -6.51
N VAL A 58 18.14 -9.38 -5.32
CA VAL A 58 17.25 -8.37 -4.72
C VAL A 58 18.15 -7.22 -4.27
N ASP A 59 17.91 -6.05 -4.83
CA ASP A 59 18.55 -4.80 -4.46
C ASP A 59 17.56 -3.93 -3.69
N ASP A 60 18.08 -3.02 -2.88
CA ASP A 60 17.30 -2.03 -2.16
C ASP A 60 17.81 -0.63 -2.51
N LEU A 61 17.11 0.41 -2.07
CA LEU A 61 17.51 1.79 -2.38
C LEU A 61 18.70 2.27 -1.53
N THR A 62 19.34 1.39 -0.76
CA THR A 62 20.31 1.79 0.25
C THR A 62 21.73 1.52 -0.22
N PRO A 63 22.67 2.46 0.01
CA PRO A 63 24.05 2.32 -0.45
C PRO A 63 24.89 1.37 0.43
N ASP A 64 24.39 0.86 1.57
CA ASP A 64 25.14 -0.02 2.48
C ASP A 64 24.32 -1.26 2.90
N PRO A 65 24.73 -2.47 2.49
CA PRO A 65 24.11 -3.74 2.92
C PRO A 65 24.14 -3.99 4.44
N LYS A 66 24.98 -3.27 5.19
CA LYS A 66 25.14 -3.41 6.64
C LYS A 66 24.26 -2.46 7.45
N ASP A 67 23.69 -1.43 6.82
CA ASP A 67 22.81 -0.45 7.47
C ASP A 67 21.74 0.04 6.49
N PRO A 68 20.64 -0.72 6.29
CA PRO A 68 19.58 -0.33 5.39
C PRO A 68 18.93 0.96 5.92
N GLN A 69 19.21 2.09 5.24
CA GLN A 69 18.57 3.36 5.55
C GLN A 69 17.06 3.27 5.30
N MET A 70 16.31 3.05 6.38
CA MET A 70 14.86 3.09 6.41
C MET A 70 14.37 4.53 6.27
N LEU A 71 13.40 4.76 5.38
CA LEU A 71 12.78 6.08 5.26
C LEU A 71 11.83 6.30 6.46
N LEU A 72 12.26 7.13 7.41
CA LEU A 72 11.47 7.45 8.61
C LEU A 72 10.25 8.31 8.24
N ILE A 73 9.04 7.80 8.50
CA ILE A 73 7.78 8.51 8.17
C ILE A 73 7.22 9.30 9.38
N GLY A 74 7.80 9.09 10.56
CA GLY A 74 7.47 9.78 11.81
C GLY A 74 6.34 9.12 12.62
N SER A 75 5.99 9.73 13.77
CA SER A 75 5.15 9.17 14.84
C SER A 75 3.63 9.09 14.55
N CYS A 76 3.19 9.65 13.42
CA CYS A 76 1.81 9.54 12.91
C CYS A 76 1.78 8.86 11.53
N GLY A 77 2.72 7.94 11.27
CA GLY A 77 2.93 7.30 9.97
C GLY A 77 1.68 6.67 9.36
N LEU A 78 0.81 6.08 10.19
CA LEU A 78 -0.42 5.44 9.73
C LEU A 78 -1.41 6.42 9.09
N HIS A 79 -1.60 7.63 9.66
CA HIS A 79 -2.44 8.67 9.04
C HIS A 79 -1.84 9.15 7.72
N LEU A 80 -0.51 9.28 7.66
CA LEU A 80 0.20 9.64 6.43
C LEU A 80 -0.01 8.59 5.35
N LEU A 81 0.15 7.34 5.73
CA LEU A 81 0.05 6.19 4.85
C LEU A 81 -1.37 6.00 4.33
N HIS A 82 -2.39 6.10 5.18
CA HIS A 82 -3.79 6.08 4.75
C HIS A 82 -4.08 7.18 3.72
N GLY A 83 -3.60 8.39 3.97
CA GLY A 83 -3.78 9.53 3.05
C GLY A 83 -3.05 9.35 1.72
N ALA A 84 -1.80 8.88 1.77
CA ALA A 84 -0.98 8.61 0.59
C ALA A 84 -1.57 7.48 -0.25
N PHE A 85 -2.01 6.39 0.38
CA PHE A 85 -2.68 5.26 -0.26
C PHE A 85 -3.98 5.71 -0.95
N GLN A 86 -4.81 6.46 -0.24
CA GLN A 86 -6.06 6.98 -0.81
C GLN A 86 -5.79 7.87 -2.04
N PHE A 87 -4.74 8.69 -1.98
CA PHE A 87 -4.35 9.56 -3.09
C PHE A 87 -3.86 8.76 -4.30
N ALA A 88 -2.95 7.81 -4.09
CA ALA A 88 -2.45 6.92 -5.13
C ALA A 88 -3.58 6.08 -5.76
N HIS A 89 -4.47 5.52 -4.96
CA HIS A 89 -5.64 4.76 -5.43
C HIS A 89 -6.54 5.61 -6.32
N LYS A 90 -6.79 6.87 -5.95
CA LYS A 90 -7.56 7.81 -6.78
C LYS A 90 -6.86 8.10 -8.11
N LYS A 91 -5.53 8.22 -8.10
CA LYS A 91 -4.73 8.53 -9.29
C LYS A 91 -4.79 7.44 -10.35
N VAL A 92 -4.76 6.16 -9.94
CA VAL A 92 -4.87 5.01 -10.86
C VAL A 92 -6.31 4.62 -11.19
N ALA A 93 -7.29 5.34 -10.65
CA ALA A 93 -8.73 5.15 -10.92
C ALA A 93 -9.23 3.71 -10.68
N TRP A 94 -8.57 2.94 -9.81
CA TRP A 94 -9.02 1.61 -9.44
C TRP A 94 -10.40 1.66 -8.79
N ARG A 95 -11.20 0.63 -9.05
CA ARG A 95 -12.56 0.47 -8.51
C ARG A 95 -12.59 -0.41 -7.27
N LEU A 96 -11.46 -0.53 -6.55
CA LEU A 96 -11.33 -1.46 -5.43
C LEU A 96 -12.32 -1.11 -4.29
N LYS A 97 -12.44 0.18 -3.94
CA LYS A 97 -13.41 0.64 -2.93
C LYS A 97 -14.84 0.24 -3.30
N SER A 98 -15.27 0.50 -4.53
CA SER A 98 -16.65 0.20 -4.96
C SER A 98 -16.87 -1.30 -5.04
N PHE A 99 -15.89 -2.06 -5.52
CA PHE A 99 -15.92 -3.51 -5.56
C PHE A 99 -16.09 -4.13 -4.16
N LEU A 100 -15.17 -3.86 -3.22
CA LEU A 100 -15.20 -4.41 -1.87
C LEU A 100 -16.48 -4.01 -1.12
N SER A 101 -16.91 -2.75 -1.27
CA SER A 101 -18.17 -2.28 -0.69
C SER A 101 -19.37 -3.02 -1.29
N SER A 102 -19.39 -3.23 -2.60
CA SER A 102 -20.50 -3.92 -3.28
C SER A 102 -20.61 -5.38 -2.85
N CYS A 103 -19.47 -6.07 -2.65
CA CYS A 103 -19.46 -7.42 -2.09
C CYS A 103 -20.19 -7.48 -0.74
N TYR A 104 -19.89 -6.54 0.17
CA TYR A 104 -20.53 -6.46 1.48
C TYR A 104 -22.02 -6.09 1.41
N TYR A 105 -22.36 -4.99 0.74
CA TYR A 105 -23.75 -4.52 0.64
C TYR A 105 -24.64 -5.46 -0.19
N ARG A 106 -24.07 -6.37 -0.98
CA ARG A 106 -24.84 -7.43 -1.63
C ARG A 106 -25.58 -8.28 -0.60
N PHE A 107 -25.00 -8.55 0.56
CA PHE A 107 -25.56 -9.47 1.56
C PHE A 107 -26.02 -8.79 2.85
N LYS A 108 -25.42 -7.64 3.20
CA LYS A 108 -25.66 -6.97 4.48
C LYS A 108 -27.14 -6.77 4.81
N ASP A 109 -27.88 -6.19 3.87
CA ASP A 109 -29.27 -5.75 4.09
C ASP A 109 -30.28 -6.62 3.32
N SER A 110 -29.93 -7.86 2.97
CA SER A 110 -30.80 -8.77 2.21
C SER A 110 -30.74 -10.20 2.74
N PRO A 111 -31.60 -10.54 3.72
CA PRO A 111 -31.72 -11.91 4.24
C PRO A 111 -31.99 -12.93 3.13
N ALA A 112 -32.83 -12.58 2.15
CA ALA A 112 -33.13 -13.44 1.00
C ALA A 112 -31.86 -13.83 0.22
N ARG A 113 -30.97 -12.87 -0.09
CA ARG A 113 -29.72 -13.18 -0.80
C ARG A 113 -28.74 -13.99 0.04
N ARG A 114 -28.75 -13.81 1.36
CA ARG A 114 -27.94 -14.63 2.28
C ARG A 114 -28.45 -16.07 2.29
N SER A 115 -29.76 -16.24 2.39
CA SER A 115 -30.43 -17.54 2.30
C SER A 115 -30.09 -18.22 0.98
N ASP A 116 -30.28 -17.53 -0.16
CA ASP A 116 -29.95 -18.06 -1.48
C ASP A 116 -28.48 -18.45 -1.60
N PHE A 117 -27.57 -17.63 -1.07
CA PHE A 117 -26.14 -17.91 -1.13
C PHE A 117 -25.79 -19.19 -0.36
N ILE A 118 -26.34 -19.36 0.85
CA ILE A 118 -26.15 -20.57 1.64
C ILE A 118 -26.75 -21.78 0.90
N HIS A 119 -27.99 -21.68 0.40
CA HIS A 119 -28.63 -22.82 -0.28
C HIS A 119 -27.98 -23.22 -1.61
N LEU A 120 -27.52 -22.26 -2.42
CA LEU A 120 -26.97 -22.55 -3.75
C LEU A 120 -25.46 -22.90 -3.71
N ILE A 121 -24.74 -22.35 -2.74
CA ILE A 121 -23.28 -22.36 -2.72
C ILE A 121 -22.71 -23.11 -1.51
N ASP A 122 -23.55 -23.39 -0.51
CA ASP A 122 -23.18 -24.06 0.75
C ASP A 122 -22.06 -23.32 1.49
N CYS A 123 -22.22 -21.99 1.61
CA CYS A 123 -21.23 -21.12 2.24
C CYS A 123 -21.89 -20.13 3.20
N GLU A 124 -21.52 -20.23 4.47
CA GLU A 124 -21.97 -19.32 5.54
C GLU A 124 -20.98 -18.17 5.81
N ILE A 125 -19.90 -18.10 5.04
CA ILE A 125 -18.88 -17.07 5.15
C ILE A 125 -19.29 -15.88 4.27
N PHE A 126 -19.34 -14.68 4.87
CA PHE A 126 -19.75 -13.46 4.17
C PHE A 126 -18.64 -12.40 4.11
N PRO A 127 -18.71 -11.46 3.15
CA PRO A 127 -17.77 -10.34 3.06
C PRO A 127 -17.83 -9.43 4.29
N LYS A 128 -16.70 -8.78 4.60
CA LYS A 128 -16.59 -7.80 5.69
C LYS A 128 -16.79 -6.38 5.18
N LYS A 129 -17.13 -5.45 6.08
CA LYS A 129 -17.34 -4.03 5.75
C LYS A 129 -16.00 -3.34 5.48
N PHE A 130 -15.85 -2.76 4.30
CA PHE A 130 -14.71 -1.92 3.94
C PHE A 130 -14.77 -0.55 4.65
N CYS A 131 -13.64 -0.10 5.21
CA CYS A 131 -13.47 1.22 5.81
C CYS A 131 -12.72 2.18 4.88
N SER A 132 -13.42 3.18 4.33
CA SER A 132 -12.84 4.10 3.32
C SER A 132 -11.86 5.14 3.86
N HIS A 133 -11.72 5.26 5.17
CA HIS A 133 -10.80 6.18 5.83
C HIS A 133 -9.58 5.46 6.42
N ARG A 134 -9.57 4.11 6.40
CA ARG A 134 -8.50 3.28 6.96
C ARG A 134 -7.99 2.27 5.93
N TRP A 135 -7.46 2.77 4.81
CA TRP A 135 -7.08 1.96 3.65
C TRP A 135 -6.14 0.80 3.98
N VAL A 136 -5.04 1.04 4.70
CA VAL A 136 -4.04 -0.02 4.97
C VAL A 136 -4.44 -1.01 6.07
N GLU A 137 -5.55 -0.76 6.77
CA GLU A 137 -6.09 -1.66 7.80
C GLU A 137 -7.13 -2.65 7.22
N ASN A 138 -7.52 -2.52 5.95
CA ASN A 138 -8.56 -3.38 5.34
C ASN A 138 -8.02 -4.75 4.86
N VAL A 139 -6.87 -5.22 5.34
CA VAL A 139 -6.25 -6.48 4.89
C VAL A 139 -7.23 -7.66 5.08
N ASP A 140 -7.87 -7.74 6.25
CA ASP A 140 -8.83 -8.79 6.56
C ASP A 140 -10.10 -8.75 5.69
N VAL A 141 -10.50 -7.57 5.23
CA VAL A 141 -11.61 -7.38 4.28
C VAL A 141 -11.20 -7.92 2.90
N VAL A 142 -9.99 -7.62 2.45
CA VAL A 142 -9.46 -8.08 1.16
C VAL A 142 -9.26 -9.59 1.17
N ASP A 143 -8.62 -10.15 2.20
CA ASP A 143 -8.41 -11.60 2.35
C ASP A 143 -9.74 -12.35 2.36
N ARG A 144 -10.73 -11.84 3.10
CA ARG A 144 -12.08 -12.41 3.11
C ARG A 144 -12.69 -12.42 1.72
N VAL A 145 -12.53 -11.35 0.96
CA VAL A 145 -13.06 -11.29 -0.41
C VAL A 145 -12.31 -12.24 -1.33
N ILE A 146 -10.98 -12.34 -1.25
CA ILE A 146 -10.16 -13.27 -2.05
C ILE A 146 -10.65 -14.71 -1.87
N VAL A 147 -10.84 -15.14 -0.63
CA VAL A 147 -11.39 -16.47 -0.31
C VAL A 147 -12.81 -16.64 -0.89
N LEU A 148 -13.62 -15.58 -0.85
CA LEU A 148 -15.01 -15.60 -1.34
C LEU A 148 -15.16 -15.46 -2.86
N LEU A 149 -14.14 -14.98 -3.60
CA LEU A 149 -14.21 -14.76 -5.05
C LEU A 149 -14.76 -15.96 -5.84
N PRO A 150 -14.30 -17.21 -5.66
CA PRO A 150 -14.85 -18.36 -6.40
C PRO A 150 -16.33 -18.59 -6.08
N TYR A 151 -16.72 -18.47 -4.81
CA TYR A 151 -18.11 -18.64 -4.35
C TYR A 151 -19.03 -17.54 -4.89
N LEU A 152 -18.57 -16.29 -4.88
CA LEU A 152 -19.31 -15.15 -5.45
C LEU A 152 -19.49 -15.28 -6.96
N ARG A 153 -18.46 -15.77 -7.66
CA ARG A 153 -18.54 -16.05 -9.10
C ARG A 153 -19.61 -17.11 -9.39
N LYS A 154 -19.58 -18.23 -8.66
CA LYS A 154 -20.57 -19.30 -8.78
C LYS A 154 -21.98 -18.78 -8.49
N TYR A 155 -22.16 -18.02 -7.40
CA TYR A 155 -23.46 -17.43 -7.05
C TYR A 155 -24.03 -16.54 -8.16
N VAL A 156 -23.19 -15.69 -8.75
CA VAL A 156 -23.60 -14.82 -9.86
C VAL A 156 -23.96 -15.63 -11.10
N GLN A 157 -23.21 -16.69 -11.42
CA GLN A 157 -23.50 -17.57 -12.55
C GLN A 157 -24.85 -18.29 -12.37
N GLU A 158 -25.11 -18.88 -11.19
CA GLU A 158 -26.39 -19.54 -10.88
C GLU A 158 -27.57 -18.55 -10.98
N LYS A 159 -27.41 -17.33 -10.48
CA LYS A 159 -28.45 -16.29 -10.57
C LYS A 159 -28.67 -15.77 -11.99
N ASN A 160 -27.64 -15.72 -12.83
CA ASN A 160 -27.77 -15.34 -14.24
C ASN A 160 -28.52 -16.42 -15.04
N ASN A 161 -28.29 -17.69 -14.73
CA ASN A 161 -29.04 -18.81 -15.33
C ASN A 161 -30.54 -18.75 -14.98
N GLN A 162 -30.90 -18.11 -13.87
CA GLN A 162 -32.27 -17.85 -13.44
C GLN A 162 -32.90 -16.57 -14.04
N GLY A 163 -32.29 -15.98 -15.09
CA GLY A 163 -32.92 -14.91 -15.88
C GLY A 163 -32.61 -13.47 -15.43
N PHE A 164 -31.73 -13.25 -14.46
CA PHE A 164 -31.34 -11.91 -14.02
C PHE A 164 -30.11 -11.37 -14.77
N GLY A 165 -30.29 -11.00 -16.04
CA GLY A 165 -29.36 -10.13 -16.79
C GLY A 165 -27.99 -10.75 -17.16
N ALA A 166 -27.63 -10.68 -18.44
CA ALA A 166 -26.35 -11.17 -18.94
C ALA A 166 -25.17 -10.33 -18.41
N LEU A 167 -24.54 -10.74 -17.31
CA LEU A 167 -23.18 -10.30 -17.00
C LEU A 167 -22.24 -11.01 -17.98
N LYS A 168 -21.55 -10.25 -18.84
CA LYS A 168 -20.51 -10.80 -19.72
C LYS A 168 -19.52 -11.61 -18.87
N ALA A 169 -19.36 -12.88 -19.21
CA ALA A 169 -18.32 -13.71 -18.63
C ALA A 169 -16.97 -13.00 -18.79
N MET A 170 -16.24 -12.83 -17.68
CA MET A 170 -14.86 -12.36 -17.79
C MET A 170 -14.04 -13.45 -18.47
N PRO A 171 -13.13 -13.10 -19.40
CA PRO A 171 -12.27 -14.08 -20.04
C PRO A 171 -11.44 -14.81 -18.99
N ALA A 172 -11.20 -16.11 -19.21
CA ALA A 172 -10.43 -16.96 -18.30
C ALA A 172 -8.98 -16.49 -18.12
N SER A 173 -8.43 -15.79 -19.13
CA SER A 173 -7.11 -15.16 -19.10
C SER A 173 -7.20 -13.67 -19.44
N ALA A 174 -6.35 -12.87 -18.78
CA ALA A 174 -6.14 -11.48 -19.17
C ALA A 174 -5.29 -11.43 -20.45
N SER A 175 -5.67 -10.57 -21.40
CA SER A 175 -4.84 -10.29 -22.58
C SER A 175 -3.53 -9.63 -22.17
N ASP A 176 -2.48 -9.78 -22.98
CA ASP A 176 -1.16 -9.21 -22.65
C ASP A 176 -1.19 -7.68 -22.58
N LEU A 177 -2.03 -7.03 -23.40
CA LEU A 177 -2.29 -5.60 -23.28
C LEU A 177 -2.85 -5.24 -21.89
N ARG A 178 -3.79 -6.03 -21.35
CA ARG A 178 -4.34 -5.78 -20.00
C ARG A 178 -3.32 -6.02 -18.90
N LYS A 179 -2.48 -7.05 -19.02
CA LYS A 179 -1.38 -7.30 -18.08
C LYS A 179 -0.40 -6.14 -18.07
N LEU A 180 -0.04 -5.63 -19.26
CA LEU A 180 0.86 -4.49 -19.41
C LEU A 180 0.23 -3.20 -18.85
N THR A 181 -1.05 -2.93 -19.15
CA THR A 181 -1.77 -1.79 -18.55
C THR A 181 -1.78 -1.88 -17.03
N PHE A 182 -2.07 -3.06 -16.47
CA PHE A 182 -2.07 -3.27 -15.02
C PHE A 182 -0.68 -3.04 -14.41
N LYS A 183 0.39 -3.51 -15.07
CA LYS A 183 1.77 -3.24 -14.65
C LYS A 183 2.04 -1.73 -14.58
N THR A 184 1.67 -0.98 -15.62
CA THR A 184 1.83 0.49 -15.66
C THR A 184 1.01 1.18 -14.57
N GLU A 185 -0.20 0.69 -14.29
CA GLU A 185 -1.03 1.18 -13.19
C GLU A 185 -0.37 0.93 -11.83
N CYS A 186 0.19 -0.25 -11.58
CA CYS A 186 0.93 -0.57 -10.36
C CYS A 186 2.16 0.33 -10.17
N GLN A 187 2.95 0.55 -11.22
CA GLN A 187 4.09 1.47 -11.19
C GLN A 187 3.64 2.89 -10.87
N THR A 188 2.54 3.35 -11.49
CA THR A 188 1.96 4.68 -11.23
C THR A 188 1.45 4.81 -9.81
N PHE A 189 0.78 3.77 -9.29
CA PHE A 189 0.28 3.73 -7.92
C PHE A 189 1.42 3.92 -6.93
N ILE A 190 2.49 3.13 -7.06
CA ILE A 190 3.58 3.11 -6.10
C ILE A 190 4.41 4.40 -6.20
N THR A 191 4.69 4.85 -7.41
CA THR A 191 5.37 6.15 -7.61
C THR A 191 4.58 7.28 -6.94
N THR A 192 3.27 7.32 -7.14
CA THR A 192 2.39 8.35 -6.55
C THR A 192 2.31 8.22 -5.03
N LEU A 193 2.28 7.00 -4.51
CA LEU A 193 2.26 6.71 -3.07
C LEU A 193 3.51 7.26 -2.40
N LEU A 194 4.69 6.91 -2.95
CA LEU A 194 5.98 7.32 -2.42
C LEU A 194 6.19 8.83 -2.54
N GLN A 195 5.80 9.43 -3.68
CA GLN A 195 5.76 10.89 -3.81
C GLN A 195 4.97 11.52 -2.66
N LYS A 196 3.78 10.96 -2.37
CA LYS A 196 2.90 11.54 -1.36
C LYS A 196 3.42 11.36 0.07
N LEU A 197 4.09 10.24 0.34
CA LEU A 197 4.77 9.99 1.60
C LEU A 197 5.93 10.97 1.79
N ILE A 198 6.77 11.18 0.79
CA ILE A 198 7.88 12.15 0.83
C ILE A 198 7.35 13.58 1.01
N GLU A 199 6.31 13.99 0.25
CA GLU A 199 5.72 15.32 0.33
C GLU A 199 5.22 15.72 1.72
N ARG A 200 4.74 14.72 2.46
CA ARG A 200 4.07 14.89 3.75
C ARG A 200 4.92 14.42 4.93
N CYS A 201 6.09 13.83 4.67
CA CYS A 201 7.01 13.38 5.68
C CYS A 201 7.44 14.55 6.58
N PRO A 202 7.50 14.38 7.91
CA PRO A 202 7.89 15.43 8.85
C PRO A 202 9.29 15.99 8.61
N LEU A 203 10.16 15.23 7.93
CA LEU A 203 11.50 15.66 7.48
C LEU A 203 11.45 16.93 6.60
N LYS A 204 10.29 17.28 6.03
CA LYS A 204 10.11 18.54 5.30
C LYS A 204 10.12 19.79 6.21
N TYR A 205 9.82 19.65 7.50
CA TYR A 205 9.68 20.77 8.43
C TYR A 205 10.95 20.97 9.26
N LYS A 206 11.56 22.17 9.15
CA LYS A 206 12.80 22.56 9.85
C LYS A 206 12.75 22.31 11.35
N LEU A 207 11.59 22.55 11.99
CA LEU A 207 11.39 22.35 13.42
C LEU A 207 11.53 20.87 13.81
N VAL A 208 10.93 19.96 13.04
CA VAL A 208 10.92 18.51 13.33
C VAL A 208 12.29 17.87 13.06
N GLN A 209 13.05 18.37 12.08
CA GLN A 209 14.47 17.98 11.91
C GLN A 209 15.34 18.47 13.07
N GLY A 210 15.08 19.67 13.61
CA GLY A 210 15.77 20.20 14.78
C GLY A 210 15.54 19.39 16.06
N PHE A 211 14.50 18.56 16.13
CA PHE A 211 14.28 17.65 17.25
C PHE A 211 15.08 16.34 17.15
N SER A 212 15.72 16.03 16.01
CA SER A 212 16.59 14.85 15.90
C SER A 212 17.87 14.99 16.74
N SER A 213 18.37 16.21 16.95
CA SER A 213 19.45 16.48 17.91
C SER A 213 19.00 16.32 19.37
N LEU A 214 17.68 16.35 19.60
CA LEU A 214 17.07 16.09 20.91
C LEU A 214 16.67 14.61 21.09
N GLN A 215 16.98 13.75 20.12
CA GLN A 215 16.71 12.33 20.22
C GLN A 215 17.62 11.74 21.31
N PRO A 216 17.08 11.04 22.33
CA PRO A 216 17.87 10.57 23.48
C PRO A 216 19.07 9.71 23.07
N SER A 217 18.94 8.90 22.02
CA SER A 217 20.04 8.10 21.47
C SER A 217 21.14 8.95 20.82
N VAL A 218 20.81 10.08 20.20
CA VAL A 218 21.78 11.01 19.63
C VAL A 218 22.47 11.81 20.73
N ILE A 219 21.74 12.23 21.77
CA ILE A 219 22.29 12.89 22.96
C ILE A 219 23.25 11.94 23.71
N LEU A 220 22.87 10.68 23.86
CA LEU A 220 23.67 9.67 24.57
C LEU A 220 24.94 9.28 23.82
N ASN A 221 24.87 9.18 22.49
CA ASN A 221 25.99 8.69 21.67
C ASN A 221 26.87 9.80 21.06
N SER A 222 26.42 11.05 21.13
CA SER A 222 27.16 12.21 20.59
C SER A 222 27.13 13.39 21.58
N PRO A 223 27.90 13.32 22.70
CA PRO A 223 27.88 14.34 23.75
C PRO A 223 28.21 15.76 23.23
N SER A 224 29.04 15.86 22.20
CA SER A 224 29.44 17.13 21.59
C SER A 224 28.30 17.86 20.84
N VAL A 225 27.18 17.18 20.58
CA VAL A 225 26.00 17.77 19.92
C VAL A 225 25.07 18.45 20.95
N ALA A 226 25.18 18.09 22.23
CA ALA A 226 24.38 18.67 23.31
C ALA A 226 24.97 19.98 23.88
N GLU A 227 26.21 20.33 23.51
CA GLU A 227 26.95 21.50 24.04
C GLU A 227 26.90 22.75 23.12
N GLN A 228 26.08 22.76 22.06
CA GLN A 228 25.79 23.95 21.23
C GLN A 228 24.45 24.58 21.58
#